data_AF-A0A9Y3S636-F1
#
_entry.id   AF-A0A9Y3S636-F1
#
_cell.length_a   1.000
_cell.length_b   1.000
_cell.length_c   1.000
_cell.angle_alpha   90.00
_cell.angle_beta   90.00
_cell.angle_gamma   90.00
#
_symmetry.space_group_name_H-M   'P 1'
#
loop_
_entity.id
_entity.type
_entity.pdbx_description
1 polymer ?
#
loop_
_entity_poly.entity_id
_entity_poly.type
_entity_poly.pdbx_seq_one_letter_code
_entity_poly.pdbx_strand_id
1 'polypeptide(L)' 'MLTVSLLVCALIALARADATCPDNWSEFGGRCFHYVSVQMTWAEAEKNCQAMKANLASVKNAED' A
#
# COMPACT_ATOMS: atom_id res chain seq x y z
N MET A 1 -20.92 -29.19 0.19
CA MET A 1 -20.50 -28.34 1.33
C MET A 1 -19.04 -27.91 1.21
N LEU A 2 -18.07 -28.80 0.96
CA LEU A 2 -16.67 -28.42 0.69
C LEU A 2 -16.50 -27.51 -0.54
N THR A 3 -17.26 -27.75 -1.60
CA THR A 3 -17.22 -26.94 -2.84
C THR A 3 -17.68 -25.51 -2.61
N VAL A 4 -18.74 -25.32 -1.81
CA VAL A 4 -19.22 -24.00 -1.38
C VAL A 4 -18.16 -23.31 -0.53
N SER A 5 -17.55 -24.01 0.42
CA SER A 5 -16.46 -23.46 1.25
C SER A 5 -15.24 -23.04 0.41
N LEU A 6 -14.82 -23.85 -0.56
CA LEU A 6 -13.70 -23.52 -1.46
C LEU A 6 -14.02 -22.33 -2.37
N LEU A 7 -15.23 -22.26 -2.92
CA LEU A 7 -15.68 -21.13 -3.72
C LEU A 7 -15.75 -19.84 -2.88
N VAL A 8 -16.27 -19.92 -1.65
CA VAL A 8 -16.28 -18.79 -0.71
C VAL A 8 -14.85 -18.35 -0.37
N CYS A 9 -13.93 -19.28 -0.09
CA CYS A 9 -12.52 -18.96 0.13
C CYS A 9 -11.86 -18.30 -1.09
N ALA A 10 -12.14 -18.80 -2.30
CA ALA A 10 -11.60 -18.24 -3.54
C ALA A 10 -12.14 -16.83 -3.80
N LEU A 11 -13.44 -16.60 -3.59
CA LEU A 11 -14.07 -15.27 -3.71
C LEU A 11 -13.49 -14.28 -2.70
N ILE A 12 -13.26 -14.71 -1.46
CA ILE A 12 -12.63 -13.88 -0.43
C ILE A 12 -11.18 -13.56 -0.78
N ALA A 13 -10.42 -14.52 -1.32
CA ALA A 13 -9.04 -14.29 -1.76
C ALA A 13 -8.97 -13.34 -2.96
N LEU A 14 -9.89 -13.50 -3.92
CA LEU A 14 -10.06 -12.60 -5.07
C LEU A 14 -10.45 -11.19 -4.64
N ALA A 15 -11.30 -11.05 -3.62
CA ALA A 15 -11.70 -9.75 -3.06
C ALA A 15 -10.61 -9.08 -2.20
N ARG A 16 -9.77 -9.87 -1.51
CA ARG A 16 -8.65 -9.35 -0.70
C ARG A 16 -7.40 -9.02 -1.50
N ALA A 17 -7.31 -9.47 -2.76
CA ALA A 17 -6.23 -9.12 -3.66
C ALA A 17 -6.16 -7.61 -3.97
N ASP A 18 -7.21 -6.85 -3.66
CA ASP A 18 -7.29 -5.41 -3.92
C ASP A 18 -6.83 -4.50 -2.75
N ALA A 19 -6.38 -5.05 -1.61
CA ALA A 19 -6.01 -4.20 -0.46
C ALA A 19 -4.98 -4.85 0.47
N THR A 20 -3.84 -5.28 -0.05
CA THR A 20 -2.67 -5.55 0.80
C THR A 20 -1.49 -4.72 0.31
N CYS A 21 -1.02 -3.82 1.15
CA CYS A 21 0.21 -3.09 0.90
C CYS A 21 1.40 -4.06 0.86
N PRO A 22 2.47 -3.74 0.11
CA PRO A 22 3.67 -4.56 0.11
C PRO A 22 4.25 -4.70 1.53
N ASP A 23 5.08 -5.72 1.74
CA ASP A 23 5.73 -5.94 3.04
C ASP A 23 6.47 -4.67 3.51
N ASN A 24 6.28 -4.33 4.78
CA ASN A 24 6.81 -3.11 5.42
C ASN A 24 6.21 -1.78 4.91
N TRP A 25 5.02 -1.81 4.33
CA TRP A 25 4.21 -0.62 4.03
C TRP A 25 2.97 -0.59 4.92
N SER A 26 2.57 0.60 5.36
CA SER A 26 1.36 0.82 6.14
C SER A 26 0.21 1.22 5.22
N GLU A 27 -0.94 0.58 5.38
CA GLU A 27 -2.17 0.94 4.69
C GLU A 27 -2.89 2.05 5.46
N PHE A 28 -3.28 3.10 4.73
CA PHE A 28 -4.11 4.16 5.26
C PHE A 28 -4.94 4.77 4.12
N GLY A 29 -6.27 4.80 4.29
CA GLY A 29 -7.17 5.39 3.30
C GLY A 29 -7.10 4.72 1.91
N GLY A 30 -6.83 3.41 1.85
CA GLY A 30 -6.68 2.68 0.58
C GLY A 30 -5.37 2.98 -0.15
N ARG A 31 -4.39 3.59 0.52
CA ARG A 31 -3.06 3.91 0.00
C ARG A 31 -1.99 3.27 0.86
N CYS A 32 -0.83 3.03 0.26
CA CYS A 32 0.32 2.46 0.95
C CYS A 32 1.37 3.53 1.20
N PHE A 33 1.85 3.61 2.44
CA PHE A 33 2.88 4.54 2.87
C PHE A 33 4.07 3.81 3.47
N HIS A 34 5.27 4.32 3.21
CA HIS A 34 6.51 3.83 3.80
C HIS A 34 7.26 4.98 4.44
N TYR A 35 7.56 4.84 5.72
CA TYR A 35 8.30 5.84 6.48
C TYR A 35 9.80 5.63 6.32
N VAL A 36 10.50 6.65 5.85
CA VAL A 36 11.96 6.67 5.77
C VAL A 36 12.50 7.63 6.82
N SER A 37 13.28 7.13 7.77
CA SER A 37 13.78 7.93 8.90
C SER A 37 15.00 8.81 8.57
N VAL A 38 15.53 8.69 7.35
CA VAL A 38 16.72 9.43 6.91
C VAL A 38 16.31 10.80 6.37
N GLN A 39 16.91 11.87 6.89
CA GLN A 39 16.72 13.21 6.37
C GLN A 39 17.38 13.36 5.00
N MET A 40 16.63 13.96 4.08
CA MET A 40 17.04 14.20 2.69
C MET A 40 16.47 15.54 2.25
N THR A 41 17.07 16.15 1.23
CA THR A 41 16.39 17.24 0.51
C THR A 41 15.14 16.69 -0.17
N TRP A 42 14.19 17.57 -0.49
CA TRP A 42 12.95 17.17 -1.15
C TRP A 42 13.20 16.37 -2.45
N ALA A 43 14.15 16.82 -3.27
CA ALA A 43 14.48 16.18 -4.54
C ALA A 43 15.15 14.80 -4.37
N GLU A 44 15.95 14.62 -3.32
CA GLU A 44 16.54 13.32 -2.97
C GLU A 44 15.48 12.36 -2.43
N ALA A 45 14.57 12.85 -1.59
CA ALA A 45 13.47 12.05 -1.05
C ALA A 45 12.55 11.51 -2.16
N GLU A 46 12.18 12.36 -3.13
CA GLU A 46 11.38 11.94 -4.28
C GLU A 46 12.11 10.87 -5.12
N LYS A 47 13.40 11.07 -5.43
CA LYS A 47 14.20 10.07 -6.14
C LYS A 47 14.29 8.75 -5.37
N ASN A 48 14.41 8.80 -4.04
CA ASN A 48 14.43 7.62 -3.19
C ASN A 48 13.08 6.87 -3.25
N CYS A 49 11.96 7.58 -3.17
CA CYS A 49 10.63 6.99 -3.34
C CYS A 49 10.45 6.34 -4.72
N GLN A 50 10.91 7.00 -5.79
CA GLN A 50 10.85 6.47 -7.15
C GLN A 50 11.68 5.18 -7.32
N ALA A 51 12.83 5.06 -6.65
CA ALA A 51 13.62 3.83 -6.64
C ALA A 51 12.86 2.64 -6.00
N MET A 52 11.94 2.92 -5.08
CA MET A 52 11.02 1.93 -4.48
C MET A 52 9.73 1.72 -5.30
N LYS A 53 9.64 2.27 -6.51
CA LYS A 53 8.43 2.29 -7.35
C LYS A 53 7.24 3.01 -6.71
N ALA A 54 7.51 4.05 -5.92
CA ALA A 54 6.54 4.91 -5.27
C ALA A 54 6.82 6.39 -5.55
N ASN A 55 6.04 7.29 -4.97
CA ASN A 55 6.29 8.74 -5.00
C ASN A 55 6.31 9.28 -3.57
N LEU A 56 6.86 10.47 -3.37
CA LEU A 56 6.79 11.15 -2.08
C LEU A 56 5.31 11.33 -1.68
N ALA A 57 5.01 11.09 -0.39
CA ALA A 57 3.64 11.15 0.11
C ALA A 57 3.04 12.55 -0.10
N SER A 58 1.82 12.58 -0.65
CA SER A 58 1.01 13.78 -0.78
C SER A 58 -0.29 13.64 0.00
N VAL A 59 -0.72 14.76 0.59
CA VAL A 59 -2.02 14.91 1.27
C VAL A 59 -3.06 15.25 0.20
N LYS A 60 -4.10 14.42 0.07
CA LYS A 60 -5.16 14.55 -0.93
C LYS A 60 -6.47 15.08 -0.36
N ASN A 61 -6.71 14.91 0.93
CA ASN A 61 -7.92 15.35 1.62
C ASN A 61 -7.60 15.62 3.11
N ALA A 62 -8.60 15.96 3.91
CA ALA A 62 -8.41 16.31 5.33
C ALA A 62 -8.35 15.07 6.23
N GLU A 63 -8.76 13.92 5.70
CA GLU A 63 -8.80 12.63 6.37
C GLU A 63 -7.48 11.87 6.24
N ASP A 64 -6.60 12.31 5.33
CA ASP A 64 -5.19 11.91 5.17
C ASP A 64 -4.33 12.28 6.40
#